data_AF-A0A0P7BWY9-F1
#
_entry.id   AF-A0A0P7BWY9-F1
#
_cell.length_a   1.000
_cell.length_b   1.000
_cell.length_c   1.000
_cell.angle_alpha   90.00
_cell.angle_beta   90.00
_cell.angle_gamma   90.00
#
_symmetry.space_group_name_H-M   'P 1'
#
loop_
_entity.id
_entity.type
_entity.pdbx_description
1 polymer ?
#
loop_
_entity_poly.entity_id
_entity_poly.type
_entity_poly.pdbx_seq_one_letter_code
_entity_poly.pdbx_strand_id
1 'polypeptide(L)'
;MADKGLVKDDYRYGDLYRMANLPKFKSEKPQCENIKPQKTDGLHLVLAGDSFTEDGRMAADDFVVEKFSKIRVDQQTFVDLSDDDQNVLIIETVERHFRERFGEQWLGVSFEKTVQKESGLFDWIVDLKMPYSTELHSTVLFGYDFTMRIREWKALLNQKVFERVDEGVKLNASEEHLLYHLPSKKGISSAFDTIGEKEIDTLVRNVNQTSEYYLSKGFDRVVLSIIPNKTSILGRDLGVYNELISRIQNHPDLEAFVIDVYTDFEKMGEKAYALGDTHWSCEGQYLWLEKANEAIVSDLIELQ
;
A
#
# COMPACT_ATOMS: atom_id res chain seq x y z
N MET A 1 27.16 -14.33 -9.22
CA MET A 1 27.72 -13.29 -8.30
C MET A 1 26.70 -12.89 -7.24
N ALA A 2 25.39 -12.95 -7.51
CA ALA A 2 24.35 -13.02 -6.47
C ALA A 2 24.48 -14.30 -5.60
N ASP A 3 24.83 -15.44 -6.21
CA ASP A 3 24.94 -16.75 -5.53
C ASP A 3 26.08 -16.91 -4.50
N LYS A 4 26.87 -15.85 -4.24
CA LYS A 4 27.88 -15.83 -3.17
C LYS A 4 27.51 -14.89 -2.00
N GLY A 5 26.31 -14.31 -2.00
CA GLY A 5 25.87 -13.36 -0.96
C GLY A 5 26.65 -12.03 -0.93
N LEU A 6 27.40 -11.72 -1.99
CA LEU A 6 28.24 -10.52 -2.08
C LEU A 6 27.45 -9.26 -2.47
N VAL A 7 26.37 -9.42 -3.22
CA VAL A 7 25.41 -8.35 -3.54
C VAL A 7 24.14 -8.67 -2.77
N LYS A 8 23.83 -7.84 -1.78
CA LYS A 8 22.61 -7.98 -0.95
C LYS A 8 21.52 -7.09 -1.54
N ASP A 9 20.26 -7.44 -1.28
CA ASP A 9 19.12 -6.60 -1.66
C ASP A 9 19.25 -5.20 -1.04
N ASP A 10 19.20 -4.17 -1.88
CA ASP A 10 19.29 -2.77 -1.49
C ASP A 10 18.02 -2.29 -0.76
N TYR A 11 16.92 -3.04 -0.86
CA TYR A 11 15.68 -2.76 -0.14
C TYR A 11 15.58 -3.43 1.23
N ARG A 12 16.58 -4.21 1.66
CA ARG A 12 16.54 -4.94 2.94
C ARG A 12 16.38 -4.05 4.17
N TYR A 13 16.61 -2.75 4.04
CA TYR A 13 16.46 -1.77 5.12
C TYR A 13 15.27 -0.81 4.93
N GLY A 14 14.45 -1.05 3.91
CA GLY A 14 13.30 -0.21 3.55
C GLY A 14 13.59 0.80 2.44
N ASP A 15 12.52 1.20 1.74
CA ASP A 15 12.57 2.11 0.60
C ASP A 15 13.02 3.53 0.99
N LEU A 16 12.54 4.07 2.12
CA LEU A 16 12.92 5.39 2.61
C LEU A 16 14.40 5.42 3.00
N TYR A 17 14.89 4.38 3.69
CA TYR A 17 16.30 4.28 4.01
C TYR A 17 17.16 4.15 2.75
N ARG A 18 16.73 3.37 1.74
CA ARG A 18 17.45 3.27 0.45
C ARG A 18 17.66 4.65 -0.18
N MET A 19 16.66 5.53 -0.11
CA MET A 19 16.75 6.91 -0.59
C MET A 19 17.63 7.79 0.34
N ALA A 20 17.33 7.83 1.63
CA ALA A 20 17.96 8.76 2.58
C ALA A 20 19.39 8.38 2.97
N ASN A 21 19.68 7.08 3.07
CA ASN A 21 20.92 6.51 3.59
C ASN A 21 21.31 7.03 4.99
N LEU A 22 20.34 7.40 5.81
CA LEU A 22 20.58 7.91 7.15
C LEU A 22 20.66 6.74 8.17
N PRO A 23 21.80 6.53 8.85
CA PRO A 23 21.99 5.35 9.72
C PRO A 23 20.97 5.21 10.85
N LYS A 24 20.44 6.33 11.37
CA LYS A 24 19.40 6.32 12.41
C LYS A 24 18.15 5.55 12.00
N PHE A 25 17.86 5.46 10.70
CA PHE A 25 16.66 4.80 10.17
C PHE A 25 16.94 3.41 9.60
N LYS A 26 18.15 2.89 9.79
CA LYS A 26 18.53 1.57 9.30
C LYS A 26 17.92 0.49 10.18
N SER A 27 16.91 -0.20 9.67
CA SER A 27 16.32 -1.38 10.32
C SER A 27 16.14 -2.46 9.27
N GLU A 28 16.55 -3.70 9.57
CA GLU A 28 16.21 -4.82 8.68
C GLU A 28 14.70 -4.93 8.55
N LYS A 29 14.22 -5.22 7.34
CA LYS A 29 12.82 -5.48 7.08
C LYS A 29 12.37 -6.65 7.97
N PRO A 30 11.41 -6.44 8.89
CA PRO A 30 10.98 -7.51 9.76
C PRO A 30 10.25 -8.57 8.92
N GLN A 31 10.52 -9.85 9.20
CA GLN A 31 9.68 -10.94 8.70
C GLN A 31 8.48 -11.06 9.64
N CYS A 32 7.30 -10.66 9.16
CA CYS A 32 6.10 -10.72 9.97
C CYS A 32 5.64 -12.15 10.16
N GLU A 33 5.11 -12.46 11.34
CA GLU A 33 4.49 -13.75 11.59
C GLU A 33 3.21 -13.86 10.78
N ASN A 34 3.10 -14.92 9.97
CA ASN A 34 1.89 -15.18 9.20
C ASN A 34 0.75 -15.54 10.15
N ILE A 35 -0.38 -14.85 10.00
CA ILE A 35 -1.63 -15.29 10.62
C ILE A 35 -2.07 -16.51 9.83
N LYS A 36 -2.37 -17.63 10.50
CA LYS A 36 -2.92 -18.81 9.83
C LYS A 36 -4.34 -19.02 10.31
N PRO A 37 -5.31 -18.22 9.83
CA PRO A 37 -6.68 -18.41 10.22
C PRO A 37 -7.20 -19.76 9.71
N GLN A 38 -8.21 -20.29 10.40
CA GLN A 38 -8.96 -21.43 9.87
C GLN A 38 -9.68 -20.99 8.59
N LYS A 39 -9.50 -21.75 7.51
CA LYS A 39 -10.18 -21.50 6.25
C LYS A 39 -11.67 -21.77 6.37
N THR A 40 -12.47 -20.94 5.70
CA THR A 40 -13.92 -21.09 5.57
C THR A 40 -14.23 -21.49 4.13
N ASP A 41 -14.91 -22.63 3.99
CA ASP A 41 -15.30 -23.19 2.70
C ASP A 41 -16.32 -22.27 2.00
N GLY A 42 -16.25 -22.19 0.67
CA GLY A 42 -17.19 -21.39 -0.13
C GLY A 42 -17.00 -19.88 -0.02
N LEU A 43 -15.85 -19.41 0.47
CA LEU A 43 -15.47 -17.98 0.42
C LEU A 43 -14.41 -17.72 -0.64
N HIS A 44 -14.64 -16.70 -1.45
CA HIS A 44 -13.68 -16.19 -2.42
C HIS A 44 -13.35 -14.71 -2.15
N LEU A 45 -12.10 -14.43 -1.80
CA LEU A 45 -11.60 -13.06 -1.67
C LEU A 45 -10.96 -12.61 -2.99
N VAL A 46 -11.41 -11.47 -3.48
CA VAL A 46 -10.70 -10.66 -4.48
C VAL A 46 -10.09 -9.46 -3.77
N LEU A 47 -8.77 -9.42 -3.66
CA LEU A 47 -8.03 -8.31 -3.08
C LEU A 47 -7.47 -7.41 -4.20
N ALA A 48 -8.07 -6.23 -4.36
CA ALA A 48 -7.55 -5.17 -5.20
C ALA A 48 -6.62 -4.29 -4.38
N GLY A 49 -5.33 -4.62 -4.41
CA GLY A 49 -4.32 -4.12 -3.49
C GLY A 49 -3.35 -3.10 -4.08
N ASP A 50 -2.85 -2.21 -3.24
CA ASP A 50 -1.70 -1.34 -3.50
C ASP A 50 -0.41 -1.96 -2.91
N SER A 51 0.66 -1.18 -2.90
CA SER A 51 2.01 -1.49 -2.38
C SER A 51 2.06 -2.11 -0.97
N PHE A 52 1.03 -1.94 -0.15
CA PHE A 52 0.96 -2.54 1.18
C PHE A 52 0.62 -4.03 1.14
N THR A 53 -0.14 -4.47 0.15
CA THR A 53 -0.60 -5.84 0.03
C THR A 53 0.16 -6.63 -1.05
N GLU A 54 1.28 -6.10 -1.58
CA GLU A 54 2.14 -6.72 -2.61
C GLU A 54 2.75 -8.08 -2.21
N ASP A 55 3.25 -8.82 -3.21
CA ASP A 55 3.84 -10.15 -2.99
C ASP A 55 5.04 -10.06 -2.05
N GLY A 56 5.09 -10.94 -1.06
CA GLY A 56 6.08 -10.91 0.01
C GLY A 56 5.69 -10.06 1.22
N ARG A 57 4.56 -9.32 1.16
CA ARG A 57 3.92 -8.73 2.36
C ARG A 57 2.75 -9.57 2.84
N MET A 58 1.92 -10.05 1.90
CA MET A 58 0.77 -10.89 2.19
C MET A 58 0.67 -12.05 1.21
N ALA A 59 0.12 -13.15 1.71
CA ALA A 59 -0.16 -14.37 0.97
C ALA A 59 -1.61 -14.81 1.17
N ALA A 60 -2.09 -15.69 0.29
CA ALA A 60 -3.42 -16.30 0.39
C ALA A 60 -3.67 -16.98 1.74
N ASP A 61 -2.61 -17.52 2.36
CA ASP A 61 -2.67 -18.21 3.66
C ASP A 61 -2.95 -17.27 4.84
N ASP A 62 -2.77 -15.95 4.68
CA ASP A 62 -3.04 -14.96 5.73
C ASP A 62 -4.54 -14.66 5.89
N PHE A 63 -5.36 -15.11 4.94
CA PHE A 63 -6.80 -14.85 4.89
C PHE A 63 -7.64 -16.08 5.26
N VAL A 64 -8.82 -15.85 5.84
CA VAL A 64 -9.83 -16.87 6.20
C VAL A 64 -10.49 -17.58 5.00
N VAL A 65 -10.15 -17.23 3.76
CA VAL A 65 -10.85 -17.72 2.55
C VAL A 65 -10.24 -18.97 1.95
N GLU A 66 -11.09 -19.79 1.32
CA GLU A 66 -10.68 -20.94 0.51
C GLU A 66 -10.05 -20.50 -0.82
N LYS A 67 -10.70 -19.56 -1.53
CA LYS A 67 -10.21 -19.02 -2.81
C LYS A 67 -9.71 -17.59 -2.64
N PHE A 68 -8.57 -17.30 -3.25
CA PHE A 68 -7.93 -15.99 -3.18
C PHE A 68 -7.46 -15.53 -4.57
N SER A 69 -7.97 -14.39 -4.99
CA SER A 69 -7.56 -13.67 -6.19
C SER A 69 -6.97 -12.33 -5.78
N LYS A 70 -5.82 -11.99 -6.35
CA LYS A 70 -5.15 -10.71 -6.09
C LYS A 70 -4.99 -9.94 -7.39
N ILE A 71 -5.35 -8.68 -7.36
CA ILE A 71 -5.16 -7.76 -8.48
C ILE A 71 -4.49 -6.49 -7.97
N ARG A 72 -3.79 -5.78 -8.85
CA ARG A 72 -3.29 -4.45 -8.52
C ARG A 72 -4.41 -3.43 -8.65
N VAL A 73 -4.57 -2.56 -7.66
CA VAL A 73 -5.62 -1.53 -7.65
C VAL A 73 -5.45 -0.47 -8.76
N ASP A 74 -4.25 -0.33 -9.33
CA ASP A 74 -3.91 0.58 -10.42
C ASP A 74 -4.07 -0.03 -11.83
N GLN A 75 -4.56 -1.28 -11.92
CA GLN A 75 -4.73 -1.99 -13.18
C GLN A 75 -6.13 -2.56 -13.31
N GLN A 76 -6.57 -2.72 -14.56
CA GLN A 76 -7.78 -3.46 -14.86
C GLN A 76 -7.43 -4.94 -15.08
N THR A 77 -7.95 -5.83 -14.24
CA THR A 77 -7.62 -7.26 -14.26
C THR A 77 -8.88 -8.11 -14.32
N PHE A 78 -8.90 -9.10 -15.20
CA PHE A 78 -9.98 -10.08 -15.26
C PHE A 78 -9.96 -10.98 -14.02
N VAL A 79 -11.11 -11.15 -13.37
CA VAL A 79 -11.29 -12.10 -12.26
C VAL A 79 -12.47 -13.01 -12.58
N ASP A 80 -12.25 -14.31 -12.41
CA ASP A 80 -13.29 -15.33 -12.56
C ASP A 80 -14.03 -15.47 -11.23
N LEU A 81 -15.28 -15.04 -11.18
CA LEU A 81 -16.13 -15.22 -10.01
C LEU A 81 -16.81 -16.58 -10.07
N SER A 82 -16.90 -17.24 -8.92
CA SER A 82 -17.62 -18.51 -8.77
C SER A 82 -19.04 -18.20 -8.32
N ASP A 83 -20.04 -18.68 -9.05
CA ASP A 83 -21.45 -18.54 -8.65
C ASP A 83 -21.79 -19.37 -7.40
N ASP A 84 -20.95 -20.36 -7.05
CA ASP A 84 -21.13 -21.25 -5.90
C ASP A 84 -20.48 -20.72 -4.61
N ASP A 85 -19.69 -19.63 -4.69
CA ASP A 85 -19.00 -19.05 -3.54
C ASP A 85 -19.60 -17.71 -3.15
N GLN A 86 -19.43 -17.32 -1.88
CA GLN A 86 -19.60 -15.94 -1.44
C GLN A 86 -18.35 -15.14 -1.85
N ASN A 87 -18.54 -14.19 -2.77
CA ASN A 87 -17.47 -13.39 -3.36
C ASN A 87 -17.34 -12.05 -2.61
N VAL A 88 -16.17 -11.81 -2.00
CA VAL A 88 -15.84 -10.58 -1.28
C VAL A 88 -14.77 -9.80 -2.04
N LEU A 89 -15.02 -8.53 -2.32
CA LEU A 89 -14.04 -7.60 -2.88
C LEU A 89 -13.50 -6.68 -1.78
N ILE A 90 -12.18 -6.70 -1.56
CA ILE A 90 -11.50 -5.68 -0.76
C ILE A 90 -10.72 -4.76 -1.71
N ILE A 91 -11.06 -3.48 -1.70
CA ILE A 91 -10.33 -2.42 -2.41
C ILE A 91 -9.41 -1.72 -1.40
N GLU A 92 -8.14 -2.08 -1.41
CA GLU A 92 -7.10 -1.47 -0.58
C GLU A 92 -6.36 -0.40 -1.39
N THR A 93 -6.31 0.81 -0.84
CA THR A 93 -5.63 1.94 -1.46
C THR A 93 -4.88 2.75 -0.42
N VAL A 94 -3.67 3.19 -0.76
CA VAL A 94 -2.97 4.16 0.08
C VAL A 94 -3.58 5.55 -0.10
N GLU A 95 -3.69 6.27 1.02
CA GLU A 95 -4.25 7.62 1.10
C GLU A 95 -3.75 8.58 0.01
N ARG A 96 -2.44 8.57 -0.29
CA ARG A 96 -1.83 9.44 -1.32
C ARG A 96 -2.35 9.23 -2.75
N HIS A 97 -3.00 8.10 -3.02
CA HIS A 97 -3.58 7.76 -4.33
C HIS A 97 -5.11 7.75 -4.29
N PHE A 98 -5.73 7.91 -3.12
CA PHE A 98 -7.18 7.81 -2.96
C PHE A 98 -7.92 8.82 -3.84
N ARG A 99 -7.50 10.09 -3.82
CA ARG A 99 -8.11 11.17 -4.60
C ARG A 99 -7.97 10.97 -6.10
N GLU A 100 -6.87 10.37 -6.54
CA GLU A 100 -6.64 10.02 -7.94
C GLU A 100 -7.57 8.88 -8.38
N ARG A 101 -7.65 7.82 -7.56
CA ARG A 101 -8.41 6.60 -7.89
C ARG A 101 -9.92 6.78 -7.85
N PHE A 102 -10.40 7.54 -6.88
CA PHE A 102 -11.83 7.78 -6.65
C PHE A 102 -12.28 9.17 -7.12
N GLY A 103 -11.45 9.88 -7.90
CA GLY A 103 -11.88 11.07 -8.63
C GLY A 103 -12.97 10.75 -9.67
N GLU A 104 -13.02 9.51 -10.12
CA GLU A 104 -14.07 8.89 -10.92
C GLU A 104 -14.46 7.53 -10.30
N GLN A 105 -15.50 6.88 -10.83
CA GLN A 105 -15.85 5.51 -10.44
C GLN A 105 -14.67 4.56 -10.74
N TRP A 106 -14.24 3.78 -9.74
CA TRP A 106 -13.12 2.86 -9.91
C TRP A 106 -13.58 1.55 -10.59
N LEU A 107 -12.89 1.14 -11.65
CA LEU A 107 -13.25 -0.01 -12.51
C LEU A 107 -12.07 -0.99 -12.71
N GLY A 108 -11.42 -1.41 -11.62
CA GLY A 108 -10.23 -2.28 -11.69
C GLY A 108 -10.50 -3.77 -11.84
N VAL A 109 -11.64 -4.29 -11.40
CA VAL A 109 -12.04 -5.68 -11.70
C VAL A 109 -12.78 -5.71 -13.04
N SER A 110 -12.30 -6.54 -13.97
CA SER A 110 -12.96 -6.84 -15.25
C SER A 110 -13.64 -8.20 -15.22
N PHE A 111 -14.78 -8.30 -15.90
CA PHE A 111 -15.55 -9.54 -16.09
C PHE A 111 -15.44 -10.08 -17.52
N GLU A 112 -14.71 -9.38 -18.39
CA GLU A 112 -14.43 -9.84 -19.74
C GLU A 112 -13.03 -10.43 -19.77
N LYS A 113 -12.90 -11.68 -20.25
CA LYS A 113 -11.61 -12.31 -20.52
C LYS A 113 -10.87 -11.46 -21.54
N THR A 114 -9.98 -10.61 -21.06
CA THR A 114 -9.03 -9.92 -21.93
C THR A 114 -8.09 -11.00 -22.43
N VAL A 115 -8.15 -11.31 -23.72
CA VAL A 115 -7.15 -12.18 -24.35
C VAL A 115 -5.82 -11.45 -24.20
N GLN A 116 -5.01 -11.86 -23.22
CA GLN A 116 -3.62 -11.46 -23.18
C GLN A 116 -3.02 -11.91 -24.50
N LYS A 117 -2.61 -10.94 -25.31
CA LYS A 117 -1.85 -11.21 -26.52
C LYS A 117 -0.57 -11.89 -26.04
N GLU A 118 -0.43 -13.19 -26.30
CA GLU A 118 0.81 -13.92 -26.05
C GLU A 118 1.94 -13.06 -26.64
N SER A 119 2.84 -12.59 -25.77
CA SER A 119 4.02 -11.87 -26.22
C SER A 119 4.81 -12.83 -27.09
N GLY A 120 4.84 -12.53 -28.39
CA GLY A 120 5.57 -13.36 -29.35
C GLY A 120 7.06 -13.36 -29.00
N LEU A 121 7.80 -14.35 -29.48
CA LEU A 121 9.27 -14.44 -29.34
C LEU A 121 10.02 -13.15 -29.74
N PHE A 122 9.41 -12.29 -30.55
CA PHE A 122 9.93 -10.96 -30.89
C PHE A 122 9.74 -9.89 -29.79
N ASP A 123 8.67 -9.94 -28.99
CA ASP A 123 8.50 -9.06 -27.82
C ASP A 123 9.54 -9.40 -26.74
N TRP A 124 9.87 -10.68 -26.55
CA TRP A 124 10.99 -11.10 -25.70
C TRP A 124 12.33 -10.50 -26.15
N ILE A 125 12.61 -10.40 -27.46
CA ILE A 125 13.85 -9.82 -27.98
C ILE A 125 13.86 -8.29 -27.84
N VAL A 126 12.70 -7.63 -27.92
CA VAL A 126 12.56 -6.19 -27.68
C VAL A 126 12.68 -5.88 -26.18
N ASP A 127 12.19 -6.75 -25.28
CA ASP A 127 12.46 -6.72 -23.83
C ASP A 127 13.90 -7.13 -23.48
N LEU A 128 14.56 -7.91 -24.34
CA LEU A 128 15.99 -8.24 -24.23
C LEU A 128 16.91 -7.11 -24.74
N LYS A 129 16.37 -5.96 -25.17
CA LYS A 129 17.08 -4.70 -24.96
C LYS A 129 17.02 -4.43 -23.47
N MET A 130 17.91 -5.12 -22.75
CA MET A 130 18.29 -4.95 -21.35
C MET A 130 17.59 -3.73 -20.77
N PRO A 131 16.64 -3.88 -19.82
CA PRO A 131 16.19 -2.75 -19.05
C PRO A 131 17.45 -2.20 -18.38
N TYR A 132 17.99 -1.14 -18.97
CA TYR A 132 19.00 -0.33 -18.34
C TYR A 132 18.26 0.44 -17.27
N SER A 133 17.80 -0.28 -16.24
CA SER A 133 17.29 0.34 -15.05
C SER A 133 18.54 0.81 -14.32
N THR A 134 18.61 2.12 -14.09
CA THR A 134 19.53 2.73 -13.14
C THR A 134 19.53 1.98 -11.80
N GLU A 135 18.41 1.33 -11.47
CA GLU A 135 18.22 0.44 -10.32
C GLU A 135 19.16 -0.77 -10.30
N LEU A 136 19.24 -1.59 -11.37
CA LEU A 136 20.13 -2.76 -11.43
C LEU A 136 21.61 -2.37 -11.29
N HIS A 137 22.01 -1.25 -11.92
CA HIS A 137 23.36 -0.71 -11.77
C HIS A 137 23.62 -0.22 -10.34
N SER A 138 22.65 0.47 -9.74
CA SER A 138 22.77 0.90 -8.34
C SER A 138 22.91 -0.29 -7.38
N THR A 139 22.14 -1.36 -7.57
CA THR A 139 22.21 -2.53 -6.70
C THR A 139 23.52 -3.30 -6.84
N VAL A 140 24.07 -3.43 -8.05
CA VAL A 140 25.37 -4.10 -8.25
C VAL A 140 26.54 -3.23 -7.78
N LEU A 141 26.50 -1.91 -7.97
CA LEU A 141 27.57 -1.00 -7.55
C LEU A 141 27.50 -0.63 -6.06
N PHE A 142 26.31 -0.58 -5.47
CA PHE A 142 26.09 -0.07 -4.11
C PHE A 142 25.56 -1.10 -3.11
N GLY A 143 25.20 -2.31 -3.55
CA GLY A 143 24.75 -3.40 -2.67
C GLY A 143 25.84 -4.02 -1.78
N TYR A 144 27.07 -3.51 -1.85
CA TYR A 144 28.15 -3.86 -0.93
C TYR A 144 28.07 -3.04 0.37
N ASP A 145 28.33 -3.70 1.51
CA ASP A 145 28.26 -3.04 2.82
C ASP A 145 29.26 -1.85 2.94
N PHE A 146 30.38 -1.88 2.21
CA PHE A 146 31.34 -0.77 2.17
C PHE A 146 30.80 0.46 1.44
N THR A 147 30.17 0.28 0.28
CA THR A 147 29.58 1.38 -0.49
C THR A 147 28.38 1.99 0.22
N MET A 148 27.61 1.17 0.94
CA MET A 148 26.57 1.65 1.85
C MET A 148 27.14 2.56 2.94
N ARG A 149 28.25 2.19 3.59
CA ARG A 149 28.89 3.06 4.61
C ARG A 149 29.33 4.42 4.05
N ILE A 150 29.84 4.45 2.82
CA ILE A 150 30.20 5.72 2.17
C ILE A 150 28.95 6.58 1.93
N ARG A 151 27.86 5.97 1.45
CA ARG A 151 26.58 6.66 1.25
C ARG A 151 26.03 7.19 2.57
N GLU A 152 26.13 6.41 3.64
CA GLU A 152 25.75 6.81 4.99
C GLU A 152 26.55 8.01 5.50
N TRP A 153 27.87 8.01 5.33
CA TRP A 153 28.70 9.16 5.72
C TRP A 153 28.38 10.41 4.92
N LYS A 154 28.18 10.28 3.60
CA LYS A 154 27.76 11.39 2.75
C LYS A 154 26.40 11.94 3.18
N ALA A 155 25.44 11.06 3.46
CA ALA A 155 24.11 11.46 3.92
C ALA A 155 24.17 12.17 5.28
N LEU A 156 24.93 11.64 6.24
CA LEU A 156 25.15 12.30 7.53
C LEU A 156 25.82 13.66 7.39
N LEU A 157 26.80 13.79 6.50
CA LEU A 157 27.44 15.08 6.22
C LEU A 157 26.42 16.07 5.65
N ASN A 158 25.62 15.64 4.67
CA ASN A 158 24.57 16.46 4.08
C ASN A 158 23.52 16.91 5.10
N GLN A 159 23.06 16.00 5.96
CA GLN A 159 22.10 16.33 7.00
C GLN A 159 22.71 17.29 8.04
N LYS A 160 23.88 16.96 8.61
CA LYS A 160 24.44 17.71 9.74
C LYS A 160 25.09 19.04 9.37
N VAL A 161 25.62 19.17 8.15
CA VAL A 161 26.34 20.38 7.71
C VAL A 161 25.50 21.25 6.79
N PHE A 162 24.66 20.66 5.95
CA PHE A 162 23.86 21.39 4.97
C PHE A 162 22.37 21.37 5.26
N GLU A 163 21.92 20.70 6.33
CA GLU A 163 20.50 20.54 6.68
C GLU A 163 19.67 19.96 5.51
N ARG A 164 20.31 19.05 4.74
CA ARG A 164 19.74 18.46 3.53
C ARG A 164 19.64 16.95 3.64
N VAL A 165 18.49 16.44 3.21
CA VAL A 165 18.24 15.01 2.95
C VAL A 165 17.93 14.80 1.46
N ASP A 166 17.81 13.54 1.05
CA ASP A 166 17.42 13.19 -0.31
C ASP A 166 16.04 13.77 -0.68
N GLU A 167 15.83 14.17 -1.94
CA GLU A 167 14.58 14.80 -2.38
C GLU A 167 13.37 13.85 -2.36
N GLY A 168 13.64 12.53 -2.37
CA GLY A 168 12.65 11.47 -2.26
C GLY A 168 12.04 11.34 -0.87
N VAL A 169 12.64 11.96 0.16
CA VAL A 169 12.22 11.84 1.55
C VAL A 169 12.04 13.19 2.24
N LYS A 170 11.38 13.15 3.39
CA LYS A 170 11.32 14.25 4.36
C LYS A 170 11.60 13.72 5.75
N LEU A 171 12.19 14.58 6.58
CA LEU A 171 12.21 14.39 8.02
C LEU A 171 11.08 15.23 8.61
N ASN A 172 10.45 14.72 9.66
CA ASN A 172 9.64 15.55 10.54
C ASN A 172 10.56 16.54 11.31
N ALA A 173 9.96 17.52 11.99
CA ALA A 173 10.67 18.61 12.68
C ALA A 173 11.59 18.11 13.81
N SER A 174 11.25 16.99 14.46
CA SER A 174 12.13 16.36 15.46
C SER A 174 13.25 15.50 14.84
N GLU A 175 13.24 15.29 13.52
CA GLU A 175 14.12 14.38 12.79
C GLU A 175 14.08 12.93 13.32
N GLU A 176 12.97 12.54 13.94
CA GLU A 176 12.73 11.19 14.48
C GLU A 176 12.06 10.27 13.49
N HIS A 177 11.41 10.83 12.46
CA HIS A 177 10.68 10.07 11.47
C HIS A 177 11.12 10.42 10.06
N LEU A 178 11.44 9.38 9.31
CA LEU A 178 11.69 9.45 7.88
C LEU A 178 10.38 9.19 7.15
N LEU A 179 10.01 10.10 6.25
CA LEU A 179 8.71 10.18 5.61
C LEU A 179 8.87 10.24 4.09
N TYR A 180 7.89 9.74 3.35
CA TYR A 180 7.87 9.93 1.91
C TYR A 180 7.55 11.39 1.58
N HIS A 181 8.24 11.95 0.60
CA HIS A 181 8.14 13.37 0.31
C HIS A 181 6.79 13.75 -0.34
N LEU A 182 6.16 12.85 -1.10
CA LEU A 182 5.03 13.19 -1.95
C LEU A 182 3.82 13.71 -1.16
N PRO A 183 3.40 13.09 -0.03
CA PRO A 183 2.31 13.62 0.78
C PRO A 183 2.60 14.96 1.47
N SER A 184 3.86 15.39 1.54
CA SER A 184 4.23 16.70 2.06
C SER A 184 4.25 17.81 1.00
N LYS A 185 4.12 17.46 -0.28
CA LYS A 185 4.09 18.41 -1.39
C LYS A 185 2.64 18.72 -1.77
N LYS A 186 2.41 19.95 -2.25
CA LYS A 186 1.12 20.35 -2.81
C LYS A 186 0.73 19.46 -3.99
N GLY A 187 -0.56 19.14 -4.09
CA GLY A 187 -1.13 18.34 -5.18
C GLY A 187 -2.14 17.29 -4.71
N ILE A 188 -2.54 16.42 -5.65
CA ILE A 188 -3.56 15.39 -5.42
C ILE A 188 -3.17 14.39 -4.32
N SER A 189 -1.87 14.12 -4.17
CA SER A 189 -1.33 13.21 -3.16
C SER A 189 -1.01 13.85 -1.81
N SER A 190 -1.25 15.15 -1.66
CA SER A 190 -0.92 15.91 -0.44
C SER A 190 -1.77 15.46 0.75
N ALA A 191 -1.14 15.26 1.90
CA ALA A 191 -1.79 15.08 3.19
C ALA A 191 -2.21 16.41 3.84
N PHE A 192 -1.73 17.55 3.32
CA PHE A 192 -1.88 18.86 3.98
C PHE A 192 -2.65 19.89 3.14
N ASP A 193 -2.85 19.61 1.85
CA ASP A 193 -3.64 20.50 1.00
C ASP A 193 -5.11 20.40 1.39
N THR A 194 -5.73 21.55 1.61
CA THR A 194 -7.16 21.64 1.90
C THR A 194 -7.98 21.01 0.77
N ILE A 195 -8.90 20.13 1.14
CA ILE A 195 -9.84 19.49 0.23
C ILE A 195 -11.21 20.12 0.45
N GLY A 196 -11.83 20.63 -0.60
CA GLY A 196 -13.15 21.25 -0.51
C GLY A 196 -14.26 20.21 -0.33
N GLU A 197 -15.37 20.56 0.32
CA GLU A 197 -16.49 19.62 0.56
C GLU A 197 -17.01 19.00 -0.74
N LYS A 198 -17.14 19.78 -1.82
CA LYS A 198 -17.58 19.25 -3.12
C LYS A 198 -16.70 18.12 -3.67
N GLU A 199 -15.40 18.17 -3.36
CA GLU A 199 -14.47 17.11 -3.74
C GLU A 199 -14.72 15.88 -2.87
N ILE A 200 -14.85 16.03 -1.55
CA ILE A 200 -15.23 14.93 -0.64
C ILE A 200 -16.56 14.29 -1.06
N ASP A 201 -17.61 15.08 -1.31
CA ASP A 201 -18.91 14.60 -1.80
C ASP A 201 -18.75 13.77 -3.08
N THR A 202 -17.83 14.16 -3.95
CA THR A 202 -17.56 13.46 -5.22
C THR A 202 -16.81 12.16 -5.00
N LEU A 203 -15.79 12.16 -4.15
CA LEU A 203 -15.06 10.95 -3.78
C LEU A 203 -15.98 9.92 -3.13
N VAL A 204 -16.84 10.33 -2.18
CA VAL A 204 -17.80 9.44 -1.51
C VAL A 204 -18.83 8.90 -2.49
N ARG A 205 -19.37 9.74 -3.37
CA ARG A 205 -20.28 9.29 -4.43
C ARG A 205 -19.64 8.24 -5.33
N ASN A 206 -18.39 8.44 -5.73
CA ASN A 206 -17.68 7.51 -6.59
C ASN A 206 -17.33 6.20 -5.86
N VAL A 207 -17.05 6.25 -4.55
CA VAL A 207 -16.91 5.06 -3.70
C VAL A 207 -18.21 4.26 -3.67
N ASN A 208 -19.35 4.91 -3.42
CA ASN A 208 -20.65 4.23 -3.41
C ASN A 208 -20.99 3.64 -4.79
N GLN A 209 -20.80 4.39 -5.87
CA GLN A 209 -21.00 3.91 -7.23
C GLN A 209 -20.09 2.71 -7.57
N THR A 210 -18.87 2.71 -7.05
CA THR A 210 -17.95 1.57 -7.18
C THR A 210 -18.49 0.35 -6.44
N SER A 211 -18.94 0.53 -5.20
CA SER A 211 -19.55 -0.53 -4.38
C SER A 211 -20.80 -1.11 -5.05
N GLU A 212 -21.78 -0.27 -5.39
CA GLU A 212 -23.01 -0.67 -6.08
C GLU A 212 -22.74 -1.40 -7.38
N TYR A 213 -21.77 -0.93 -8.17
CA TYR A 213 -21.39 -1.57 -9.42
C TYR A 213 -20.90 -3.00 -9.18
N TYR A 214 -19.97 -3.21 -8.24
CA TYR A 214 -19.42 -4.54 -8.01
C TYR A 214 -20.41 -5.49 -7.34
N LEU A 215 -21.26 -4.98 -6.44
CA LEU A 215 -22.39 -5.75 -5.92
C LEU A 215 -23.33 -6.22 -7.04
N SER A 216 -23.63 -5.34 -8.02
CA SER A 216 -24.45 -5.71 -9.18
C SER A 216 -23.79 -6.73 -10.13
N LYS A 217 -22.49 -7.02 -9.95
CA LYS A 217 -21.70 -7.92 -10.80
C LYS A 217 -21.43 -9.28 -10.15
N GLY A 218 -22.03 -9.57 -9.00
CA GLY A 218 -21.94 -10.87 -8.34
C GLY A 218 -20.97 -10.92 -7.17
N PHE A 219 -20.44 -9.77 -6.73
CA PHE A 219 -19.86 -9.70 -5.39
C PHE A 219 -20.98 -9.61 -4.36
N ASP A 220 -20.89 -10.40 -3.29
CA ASP A 220 -21.81 -10.34 -2.16
C ASP A 220 -21.44 -9.20 -1.20
N ARG A 221 -20.17 -8.78 -1.24
CA ARG A 221 -19.65 -7.71 -0.39
C ARG A 221 -18.53 -6.96 -1.07
N VAL A 222 -18.55 -5.64 -0.91
CA VAL A 222 -17.47 -4.74 -1.35
C VAL A 222 -17.02 -3.92 -0.15
N VAL A 223 -15.71 -3.97 0.13
CA VAL A 223 -15.07 -3.36 1.28
C VAL A 223 -14.02 -2.37 0.81
N LEU A 224 -14.07 -1.15 1.32
CA LEU A 224 -13.02 -0.16 1.13
C LEU A 224 -12.02 -0.22 2.30
N SER A 225 -10.73 -0.13 2.00
CA SER A 225 -9.70 0.11 3.01
C SER A 225 -8.75 1.20 2.54
N ILE A 226 -8.69 2.30 3.29
CA ILE A 226 -7.76 3.41 3.00
C ILE A 226 -6.61 3.33 4.00
N ILE A 227 -5.43 2.95 3.52
CA ILE A 227 -4.23 2.87 4.36
C ILE A 227 -3.67 4.28 4.57
N PRO A 228 -3.52 4.77 5.81
CA PRO A 228 -2.97 6.08 6.08
C PRO A 228 -1.54 6.21 5.59
N ASN A 229 -1.17 7.40 5.12
CA ASN A 229 0.23 7.69 4.86
C ASN A 229 0.98 7.77 6.20
N LYS A 230 2.19 7.24 6.25
CA LYS A 230 3.13 7.50 7.36
C LYS A 230 3.28 8.99 7.65
N THR A 231 3.30 9.82 6.61
CA THR A 231 3.33 11.30 6.72
C THR A 231 2.10 11.87 7.40
N SER A 232 0.92 11.31 7.15
CA SER A 232 -0.34 11.75 7.77
C SER A 232 -0.45 11.35 9.24
N ILE A 233 0.35 10.38 9.71
CA ILE A 233 0.37 9.99 11.14
C ILE A 233 1.55 10.64 11.87
N LEU A 234 2.77 10.55 11.32
CA LEU A 234 4.02 10.92 11.97
C LEU A 234 4.61 12.27 11.54
N GLY A 235 4.01 12.92 10.54
CA GLY A 235 4.48 14.18 9.96
C GLY A 235 3.55 15.36 10.20
N ARG A 236 2.74 15.34 11.26
CA ARG A 236 1.73 16.38 11.58
C ARG A 236 2.31 17.78 11.81
N ASP A 237 3.61 17.87 12.08
CA ASP A 237 4.36 19.12 12.20
C ASP A 237 4.75 19.74 10.84
N LEU A 238 4.66 18.98 9.74
CA LEU A 238 4.97 19.45 8.39
C LEU A 238 3.81 20.24 7.76
N GLY A 239 2.62 20.14 8.33
CA GLY A 239 1.42 20.83 7.87
C GLY A 239 0.16 20.39 8.64
N VAL A 240 -0.92 21.14 8.48
CA VAL A 240 -2.22 20.76 9.04
C VAL A 240 -2.80 19.64 8.18
N TYR A 241 -3.01 18.45 8.76
CA TYR A 241 -3.61 17.33 8.06
C TYR A 241 -4.99 17.72 7.49
N ASN A 242 -5.25 17.33 6.25
CA ASN A 242 -6.50 17.65 5.55
C ASN A 242 -7.68 16.74 5.92
N GLU A 243 -7.44 15.77 6.80
CA GLU A 243 -8.45 14.88 7.34
C GLU A 243 -9.13 14.02 6.28
N LEU A 244 -8.46 13.73 5.15
CA LEU A 244 -9.05 12.98 4.04
C LEU A 244 -9.71 11.68 4.51
N ILE A 245 -9.00 10.82 5.23
CA ILE A 245 -9.55 9.52 5.63
C ILE A 245 -10.74 9.68 6.57
N SER A 246 -10.63 10.47 7.63
CA SER A 246 -11.72 10.65 8.58
C SER A 246 -12.94 11.33 7.95
N ARG A 247 -12.74 12.26 7.01
CA ARG A 247 -13.83 12.92 6.27
C ARG A 247 -14.56 11.97 5.32
N ILE A 248 -13.85 11.02 4.71
CA ILE A 248 -14.49 9.97 3.89
C ILE A 248 -15.24 8.99 4.79
N GLN A 249 -14.57 8.39 5.78
CA GLN A 249 -15.14 7.32 6.63
C GLN A 249 -16.34 7.76 7.46
N ASN A 250 -16.40 9.04 7.85
CA ASN A 250 -17.52 9.59 8.64
C ASN A 250 -18.50 10.40 7.78
N HIS A 251 -18.39 10.34 6.45
CA HIS A 251 -19.32 11.07 5.59
C HIS A 251 -20.74 10.50 5.72
N PRO A 252 -21.79 11.33 5.91
CA PRO A 252 -23.14 10.84 6.16
C PRO A 252 -23.72 10.02 5.00
N ASP A 253 -23.28 10.30 3.78
CA ASP A 253 -23.73 9.57 2.58
C ASP A 253 -22.84 8.36 2.25
N LEU A 254 -21.82 8.01 3.04
CA LEU A 254 -21.01 6.83 2.76
C LEU A 254 -21.81 5.55 3.07
N GLU A 255 -22.01 4.70 2.06
CA GLU A 255 -22.75 3.45 2.20
C GLU A 255 -21.85 2.22 2.12
N ALA A 256 -20.67 2.35 1.49
CA ALA A 256 -19.72 1.25 1.40
C ALA A 256 -19.18 0.83 2.77
N PHE A 257 -19.02 -0.49 2.97
CA PHE A 257 -18.38 -1.01 4.18
C PHE A 257 -16.89 -0.63 4.20
N VAL A 258 -16.37 -0.19 5.34
CA VAL A 258 -14.98 0.26 5.47
C VAL A 258 -14.24 -0.49 6.57
N ILE A 259 -13.02 -0.93 6.25
CA ILE A 259 -12.03 -1.33 7.24
C ILE A 259 -11.32 -0.07 7.74
N ASP A 260 -11.73 0.43 8.92
CA ASP A 260 -11.05 1.56 9.56
C ASP A 260 -9.79 1.10 10.28
N VAL A 261 -8.64 1.38 9.67
CA VAL A 261 -7.31 1.29 10.29
C VAL A 261 -6.75 2.67 10.66
N TYR A 262 -7.36 3.77 10.21
CA TYR A 262 -6.85 5.11 10.52
C TYR A 262 -6.94 5.41 12.01
N THR A 263 -8.09 5.13 12.62
CA THR A 263 -8.30 5.35 14.06
C THR A 263 -7.31 4.57 14.92
N ASP A 264 -6.94 3.37 14.50
CA ASP A 264 -5.96 2.55 15.24
C ASP A 264 -4.53 2.98 14.96
N PHE A 265 -4.19 3.32 13.71
CA PHE A 265 -2.86 3.81 13.35
C PHE A 265 -2.54 5.16 14.00
N GLU A 266 -3.55 6.02 14.18
CA GLU A 266 -3.40 7.27 14.95
C GLU A 266 -3.00 6.99 16.41
N LYS A 267 -3.60 5.97 17.04
CA LYS A 267 -3.26 5.55 18.42
C LYS A 267 -1.90 4.84 18.49
N MET A 268 -1.59 4.02 17.48
CA MET A 268 -0.33 3.27 17.41
C MET A 268 0.87 4.20 17.16
N GLY A 269 0.67 5.28 16.40
CA GLY A 269 1.74 6.19 16.02
C GLY A 269 2.85 5.47 15.28
N GLU A 270 4.09 5.62 15.75
CA GLU A 270 5.28 5.04 15.10
C GLU A 270 5.22 3.51 15.01
N LYS A 271 4.50 2.86 15.94
CA LYS A 271 4.37 1.40 15.96
C LYS A 271 3.60 0.85 14.78
N ALA A 272 2.85 1.68 14.04
CA ALA A 272 2.14 1.25 12.84
C ALA A 272 3.06 1.13 11.62
N TYR A 273 4.28 1.71 11.64
CA TYR A 273 5.14 1.82 10.46
C TYR A 273 6.54 1.27 10.70
N ALA A 274 7.13 0.68 9.67
CA ALA A 274 8.53 0.30 9.71
C ALA A 274 9.43 1.55 9.67
N LEU A 275 10.53 1.53 10.43
CA LEU A 275 11.36 2.71 10.70
C LEU A 275 11.90 3.37 9.40
N GLY A 276 12.55 2.57 8.56
CA GLY A 276 13.19 3.00 7.31
C GLY A 276 12.36 2.74 6.05
N ASP A 277 11.05 2.50 6.19
CA ASP A 277 10.16 2.11 5.10
C ASP A 277 8.88 2.96 5.10
N THR A 278 8.25 3.14 3.95
CA THR A 278 6.95 3.81 3.80
C THR A 278 5.79 2.98 4.32
N HIS A 279 5.97 1.66 4.41
CA HIS A 279 4.92 0.70 4.72
C HIS A 279 4.81 0.42 6.21
N TRP A 280 3.79 -0.37 6.56
CA TRP A 280 3.51 -0.74 7.93
C TRP A 280 4.66 -1.53 8.58
N SER A 281 4.66 -1.55 9.91
CA SER A 281 5.36 -2.55 10.71
C SER A 281 4.60 -3.88 10.68
N CYS A 282 5.13 -4.91 11.33
CA CYS A 282 4.39 -6.16 11.49
C CYS A 282 3.15 -6.00 12.37
N GLU A 283 3.20 -5.14 13.37
CA GLU A 283 2.06 -4.80 14.21
C GLU A 283 0.96 -4.10 13.41
N GLY A 284 1.34 -3.15 12.52
CA GLY A 284 0.39 -2.48 11.63
C GLY A 284 -0.22 -3.44 10.61
N GLN A 285 0.60 -4.34 10.05
CA GLN A 285 0.13 -5.40 9.16
C GLN A 285 -0.86 -6.34 9.84
N TYR A 286 -0.50 -6.83 11.02
CA TYR A 286 -1.30 -7.77 11.79
C TYR A 286 -2.68 -7.17 12.12
N LEU A 287 -2.71 -5.91 12.57
CA LEU A 287 -3.96 -5.21 12.87
C LEU A 287 -4.86 -5.07 11.63
N TRP A 288 -4.28 -4.75 10.47
CA TRP A 288 -5.05 -4.70 9.23
C TRP A 288 -5.58 -6.09 8.84
N LEU A 289 -4.76 -7.14 8.95
CA LEU A 289 -5.15 -8.52 8.62
C LEU A 289 -6.29 -9.03 9.49
N GLU A 290 -6.25 -8.76 10.80
CA GLU A 290 -7.34 -9.12 11.71
C GLU A 290 -8.66 -8.49 11.28
N LYS A 291 -8.66 -7.18 11.01
CA LYS A 291 -9.85 -6.46 10.55
C LYS A 291 -10.32 -6.89 9.17
N ALA A 292 -9.39 -7.20 8.26
CA ALA A 292 -9.72 -7.72 6.94
C ALA A 292 -10.41 -9.09 7.05
N ASN A 293 -9.86 -9.99 7.86
CA ASN A 293 -10.48 -11.29 8.12
C ASN A 293 -11.85 -11.18 8.80
N GLU A 294 -12.00 -10.27 9.77
CA GLU A 294 -13.30 -9.96 10.39
C GLU A 294 -14.30 -9.43 9.35
N ALA A 295 -13.88 -8.49 8.50
CA ALA A 295 -14.71 -7.93 7.43
C ALA A 295 -15.11 -8.94 6.36
N ILE A 296 -14.32 -10.00 6.15
CA ILE A 296 -14.67 -11.09 5.23
C ILE A 296 -15.79 -11.95 5.81
N VAL A 297 -15.79 -12.21 7.12
CA VAL A 297 -16.69 -13.19 7.75
C VAL A 297 -17.83 -12.58 8.55
N SER A 298 -17.92 -11.26 8.71
CA SER A 298 -18.88 -10.65 9.66
C SER A 298 -20.36 -10.96 9.38
N ASP A 299 -20.73 -11.39 8.16
CA ASP A 299 -22.10 -11.87 7.84
C ASP A 299 -22.33 -13.36 8.12
N LEU A 300 -21.27 -14.15 8.34
CA LEU A 300 -21.40 -15.57 8.71
C LEU A 300 -21.85 -15.76 10.16
N ILE A 301 -21.77 -14.71 10.98
CA ILE A 301 -22.14 -14.72 12.40
C ILE A 301 -23.65 -14.45 12.60
N GLU A 302 -24.34 -13.85 11.63
CA GLU A 302 -25.81 -13.62 11.74
C GLU A 302 -26.67 -14.84 11.33
N LEU A 303 -26.06 -15.95 10.91
CA LEU A 303 -26.75 -17.18 10.49
C LEU A 303 -26.45 -18.43 11.35
N GLN A 304 -25.93 -18.25 12.58
CA GLN A 304 -25.84 -19.30 13.62
C GLN A 304 -26.66 -18.95 14.85
#